data_AF-A0A256Y8U9-F1
#
_entry.id   AF-A0A256Y8U9-F1
#
_cell.length_a   1.000
_cell.length_b   1.000
_cell.length_c   1.000
_cell.angle_alpha   90.00
_cell.angle_beta   90.00
_cell.angle_gamma   90.00
#
_symmetry.space_group_name_H-M   'P 1'
#
loop_
_entity.id
_entity.type
_entity.pdbx_description
1 polymer ?
#
loop_
_entity_poly.entity_id
_entity_poly.type
_entity_poly.pdbx_seq_one_letter_code
_entity_poly.pdbx_strand_id
1 'polypeptide(L)'
;MIHKKEVKNSKKKDSLIKNGNVRELPIKRPSQIPPTFGQKASDTLTKYAGSWGFIIGFLVFLLIWMAINAYGWVHSWDPYPFILLNLVLSCLAAIQAPIILMSQNRAAQKDRQRAEYDYAVNRKSEREIQRIIKQLTRIENRFLKNKD
;
A
#
# COMPACT_ATOMS: atom_id res chain seq x y z
N MET A 1 -11.04 6.30 -33.28
CA MET A 1 -10.22 7.50 -32.95
C MET A 1 -9.12 7.26 -31.90
N ILE A 2 -9.21 6.24 -31.04
CA ILE A 2 -8.24 5.98 -29.95
C ILE A 2 -6.92 5.38 -30.48
N HIS A 3 -6.99 4.48 -31.45
CA HIS A 3 -5.81 3.78 -32.00
C HIS A 3 -4.81 4.70 -32.73
N LYS A 4 -5.29 5.79 -33.33
CA LYS A 4 -4.44 6.78 -34.04
C LYS A 4 -3.64 7.66 -33.06
N LYS A 5 -4.07 7.77 -31.80
CA LYS A 5 -3.36 8.54 -30.75
C LYS A 5 -2.15 7.77 -30.20
N GLU A 6 -2.26 6.45 -30.03
CA GLU A 6 -1.14 5.63 -29.55
C GLU A 6 0.01 5.55 -30.56
N VAL A 7 -0.31 5.35 -31.84
CA VAL A 7 0.70 5.28 -32.91
C VAL A 7 1.45 6.61 -33.06
N LYS A 8 0.76 7.74 -32.86
CA LYS A 8 1.38 9.09 -32.89
C LYS A 8 2.27 9.33 -31.66
N ASN A 9 1.92 8.75 -30.51
CA ASN A 9 2.75 8.77 -29.30
C ASN A 9 3.99 7.88 -29.41
N SER A 10 3.88 6.74 -30.11
CA SER A 10 5.01 5.85 -30.40
C SER A 10 6.05 6.53 -31.32
N LYS A 11 5.60 7.10 -32.45
CA LYS A 11 6.49 7.86 -33.35
C LYS A 11 7.13 9.09 -32.70
N LYS A 12 6.43 9.74 -31.77
CA LYS A 12 6.97 10.87 -30.99
C LYS A 12 8.00 10.42 -29.95
N LYS A 13 7.86 9.22 -29.37
CA LYS A 13 8.89 8.63 -28.51
C LYS A 13 10.15 8.29 -29.29
N ASP A 14 10.01 7.73 -30.49
CA ASP A 14 11.15 7.38 -31.34
C ASP A 14 11.91 8.62 -31.87
N SER A 15 11.21 9.72 -32.16
CA SER A 15 11.86 10.97 -32.57
C SER A 15 12.57 11.70 -31.42
N LEU A 16 12.20 11.44 -30.17
CA LEU A 16 12.87 11.98 -28.99
C LEU A 16 14.14 11.21 -28.61
N ILE A 17 14.31 9.98 -29.08
CA ILE A 17 15.54 9.18 -28.89
C ILE A 17 16.62 9.55 -29.92
N LYS A 18 16.24 10.17 -31.05
CA LYS A 18 17.16 10.49 -32.16
C LYS A 18 18.04 11.73 -31.96
N ASN A 19 17.71 12.62 -31.03
CA ASN A 19 18.52 13.79 -30.69
C ASN A 19 19.09 13.60 -29.29
N GLY A 20 20.41 13.70 -29.14
CA GLY A 20 21.22 13.31 -27.98
C GLY A 20 20.98 14.02 -26.64
N ASN A 21 19.75 14.42 -26.33
CA ASN A 21 19.31 14.83 -25.00
C ASN A 21 18.22 13.86 -24.54
N VAL A 22 18.64 12.74 -23.95
CA VAL A 22 17.76 11.89 -23.14
C VAL A 22 17.35 12.73 -21.92
N ARG A 23 16.31 13.54 -22.06
CA ARG A 23 15.57 14.08 -20.92
C ARG A 23 14.96 12.88 -20.22
N GLU A 24 15.69 12.31 -19.27
CA GLU A 24 15.20 11.24 -18.43
C GLU A 24 13.90 11.71 -17.79
N LEU A 25 12.82 11.03 -18.10
CA LEU A 25 11.51 11.34 -17.53
C LEU A 25 11.65 11.28 -16.00
N PRO A 26 11.22 12.32 -15.25
CA PRO A 26 11.28 12.31 -13.81
C PRO A 26 10.50 11.09 -13.31
N ILE A 27 11.11 10.28 -12.44
CA ILE A 27 10.43 9.14 -11.83
C ILE A 27 9.30 9.71 -10.98
N LYS A 28 8.09 9.63 -11.52
CA LYS A 28 6.89 10.15 -10.87
C LYS A 28 6.71 9.34 -9.60
N ARG A 29 6.82 9.99 -8.44
CA ARG A 29 6.47 9.35 -7.16
C ARG A 29 5.04 8.80 -7.28
N PRO A 30 4.75 7.61 -6.73
CA PRO A 30 3.38 7.11 -6.68
C PRO A 30 2.52 8.23 -6.08
N SER A 31 1.61 8.74 -6.90
CA SER A 31 0.76 9.86 -6.51
C SER A 31 -0.03 9.46 -5.28
N GLN A 32 0.01 10.27 -4.23
CA GLN A 32 -0.86 10.15 -3.08
C GLN A 32 -2.29 10.40 -3.56
N ILE A 33 -2.98 9.36 -4.03
CA ILE A 33 -4.39 9.44 -4.36
C ILE A 33 -5.08 9.91 -3.09
N PRO A 34 -5.80 11.05 -3.10
CA PRO A 34 -6.48 11.53 -1.91
C PRO A 34 -7.45 10.44 -1.46
N PRO A 35 -7.37 10.00 -0.19
CA PRO A 35 -8.15 8.86 0.27
C PRO A 35 -9.64 9.21 0.16
N THR A 36 -10.40 8.34 -0.50
CA THR A 36 -11.86 8.43 -0.55
C THR A 36 -12.46 8.31 0.85
N PHE A 37 -13.70 8.79 1.02
CA PHE A 37 -14.35 8.84 2.34
C PHE A 37 -14.38 7.47 3.04
N GLY A 38 -14.66 6.40 2.30
CA GLY A 38 -14.58 5.02 2.81
C GLY A 38 -13.17 4.61 3.24
N GLN A 39 -12.13 5.06 2.52
CA GLN A 39 -10.75 4.75 2.89
C GLN A 39 -10.29 5.49 4.15
N LYS A 40 -10.77 6.72 4.38
CA LYS A 40 -10.54 7.45 5.64
C LYS A 40 -11.23 6.76 6.81
N ALA A 41 -12.46 6.28 6.63
CA ALA A 41 -13.19 5.55 7.65
C ALA A 41 -12.49 4.21 8.00
N SER A 42 -12.07 3.44 7.00
CA SER A 42 -11.34 2.18 7.22
C SER A 42 -9.96 2.39 7.88
N ASP A 43 -9.19 3.41 7.48
CA ASP A 43 -7.89 3.70 8.09
C ASP A 43 -8.03 4.17 9.55
N THR A 44 -9.12 4.88 9.85
CA THR A 44 -9.44 5.32 11.23
C THR A 44 -9.91 4.14 12.07
N LEU A 45 -10.83 3.33 11.55
CA LEU A 45 -11.32 2.13 12.23
C LEU A 45 -10.20 1.11 12.47
N THR A 46 -9.28 0.92 11.52
CA THR A 46 -8.14 0.00 11.68
C THR A 46 -7.18 0.48 12.78
N LYS A 47 -6.96 1.80 12.89
CA LYS A 47 -6.13 2.38 13.96
C LYS A 47 -6.76 2.21 15.35
N TYR A 48 -8.08 2.37 15.47
CA TYR A 48 -8.78 2.24 16.75
C TYR A 48 -9.04 0.76 17.13
N ALA A 49 -9.47 -0.06 16.17
CA ALA A 49 -9.77 -1.47 16.39
C ALA A 49 -8.52 -2.36 16.53
N GLY A 50 -7.37 -1.94 15.98
CA GLY A 50 -6.09 -2.64 16.10
C GLY A 50 -5.32 -2.35 17.39
N SER A 51 -5.84 -1.50 18.27
CA SER A 51 -5.18 -1.16 19.54
C SER A 51 -5.42 -2.23 20.61
N TRP A 52 -4.37 -2.60 21.33
CA TRP A 52 -4.45 -3.52 22.48
C TRP A 52 -5.45 -3.06 23.54
N GLY A 53 -5.62 -1.73 23.71
CA GLY A 53 -6.61 -1.19 24.67
C GLY A 53 -8.06 -1.42 24.26
N PHE A 54 -8.37 -1.40 22.96
CA PHE A 54 -9.73 -1.65 22.47
C PHE A 54 -10.15 -3.10 22.68
N ILE A 55 -9.23 -4.05 22.42
CA ILE A 55 -9.46 -5.49 22.61
C ILE A 55 -9.75 -5.78 24.09
N ILE A 56 -8.94 -5.21 25.00
CA ILE A 56 -9.12 -5.38 26.45
C ILE A 56 -10.44 -4.76 26.92
N GLY A 57 -10.78 -3.55 26.45
CA GLY A 57 -12.05 -2.89 26.80
C GLY A 57 -13.27 -3.68 26.30
N PHE A 58 -13.22 -4.22 25.09
CA PHE A 58 -14.29 -5.04 24.52
C PHE A 58 -14.46 -6.36 25.29
N LEU A 59 -13.36 -7.00 25.70
CA LEU A 59 -13.38 -8.19 26.56
C LEU A 59 -13.98 -7.90 27.93
N VAL A 60 -13.59 -6.80 28.58
CA VAL A 60 -14.14 -6.38 29.87
C VAL A 60 -15.64 -6.08 29.74
N PHE A 61 -16.06 -5.39 28.68
CA PHE A 61 -17.47 -5.15 28.39
C PHE A 61 -18.25 -6.46 28.22
N LEU A 62 -17.71 -7.42 27.48
CA LEU A 62 -18.29 -8.77 27.32
C LEU A 62 -18.46 -9.49 28.67
N LEU A 63 -17.43 -9.46 29.51
CA LEU A 63 -17.47 -10.09 30.83
C LEU A 63 -18.49 -9.42 31.76
N ILE A 64 -18.58 -8.08 31.74
CA ILE A 64 -19.57 -7.31 32.50
C ILE A 64 -20.98 -7.65 32.00
N TRP A 65 -21.19 -7.68 30.68
CA TRP A 65 -22.48 -8.02 30.08
C TRP A 65 -22.92 -9.44 30.44
N MET A 66 -21.99 -10.38 30.41
CA MET A 66 -22.23 -11.77 30.84
C MET A 66 -22.55 -11.85 32.34
N ALA A 67 -21.84 -11.09 33.20
CA ALA A 67 -22.11 -11.04 34.64
C ALA A 67 -23.48 -10.42 34.96
N ILE A 68 -23.88 -9.36 34.26
CA ILE A 68 -25.20 -8.73 34.41
C ILE A 68 -26.31 -9.70 33.99
N ASN A 69 -26.15 -10.40 32.86
CA ASN A 69 -27.14 -11.38 32.39
C ASN A 69 -27.18 -12.62 33.30
N ALA A 70 -26.05 -13.05 33.86
CA ALA A 70 -25.99 -14.18 34.81
C ALA A 70 -26.62 -13.83 36.17
N TYR A 71 -26.51 -12.57 36.63
CA TYR A 71 -27.05 -12.11 37.91
C TYR A 71 -28.52 -11.66 37.84
N GLY A 72 -29.06 -11.42 36.63
CA GLY A 72 -30.46 -11.04 36.39
C GLY A 72 -31.46 -12.16 36.69
N TRP A 73 -31.68 -12.45 37.97
CA TRP A 73 -32.44 -13.60 38.49
C TRP A 73 -33.98 -13.59 38.22
N VAL A 74 -34.56 -12.59 37.55
CA VAL A 74 -36.04 -12.44 37.55
C VAL A 74 -36.72 -12.61 36.18
N HIS A 75 -36.00 -12.46 35.07
CA HIS A 75 -36.51 -12.70 33.72
C HIS A 75 -35.31 -13.10 32.86
N SER A 76 -34.99 -14.39 32.79
CA SER A 76 -33.87 -14.93 32.00
C SER A 76 -33.99 -14.54 30.52
N TRP A 77 -33.52 -13.34 30.19
CA TRP A 77 -33.59 -12.75 28.85
C TRP A 77 -32.63 -13.46 27.88
N ASP A 78 -31.57 -14.10 28.40
CA ASP A 78 -30.66 -14.97 27.66
C ASP A 78 -30.10 -16.10 28.56
N PRO A 79 -30.80 -17.24 28.69
CA PRO A 79 -30.33 -18.40 29.45
C PRO A 79 -29.02 -18.98 28.90
N TYR A 80 -28.21 -19.60 29.76
CA TYR A 80 -27.02 -20.33 29.33
C TYR A 80 -27.41 -21.39 28.27
N PRO A 81 -26.86 -21.38 27.04
CA PRO A 81 -25.60 -20.82 26.58
C PRO A 81 -25.75 -19.56 25.69
N PHE A 82 -26.12 -18.41 26.27
CA PHE A 82 -26.09 -17.06 25.69
C PHE A 82 -26.27 -16.96 24.16
N ILE A 83 -27.46 -17.34 23.66
CA ILE A 83 -27.71 -17.51 22.22
C ILE A 83 -27.60 -16.18 21.46
N LEU A 84 -28.01 -15.08 22.09
CA LEU A 84 -27.96 -13.75 21.49
C LEU A 84 -26.52 -13.25 21.41
N LEU A 85 -25.72 -13.48 22.46
CA LEU A 85 -24.31 -13.14 22.48
C LEU A 85 -23.55 -13.90 21.38
N ASN A 86 -23.80 -15.20 21.27
CA ASN A 86 -23.18 -16.05 20.26
C ASN A 86 -23.55 -15.62 18.82
N LEU A 87 -24.82 -15.23 18.60
CA LEU A 87 -25.28 -14.71 17.32
C LEU A 87 -24.57 -13.39 16.94
N VAL A 88 -24.49 -12.45 17.88
CA VAL A 88 -23.81 -11.16 17.66
C VAL A 88 -22.32 -11.36 17.38
N LEU A 89 -21.64 -12.21 18.15
CA LEU A 89 -20.22 -12.51 17.95
C LEU A 89 -19.95 -13.20 16.61
N SER A 90 -20.82 -14.13 16.20
CA SER A 90 -20.71 -14.80 14.90
C SER A 90 -20.88 -13.81 13.74
N CYS A 91 -21.83 -12.87 13.87
CA CYS A 91 -22.04 -11.81 12.88
C CYS A 91 -20.83 -10.84 12.82
N LEU A 92 -20.31 -10.43 13.98
CA LEU A 92 -19.11 -9.60 14.06
C LEU A 92 -17.91 -10.27 13.38
N ALA A 93 -17.68 -11.56 13.64
CA ALA A 93 -16.60 -12.33 13.02
C ALA A 93 -16.77 -12.44 11.49
N ALA A 94 -18.00 -12.65 11.00
CA ALA A 94 -18.29 -12.72 9.57
C ALA A 94 -17.96 -11.40 8.85
N ILE A 95 -18.19 -10.26 9.48
CA ILE A 95 -17.89 -8.93 8.92
C ILE A 95 -16.39 -8.60 9.02
N GLN A 96 -15.65 -9.18 9.97
CA GLN A 96 -14.21 -8.94 10.12
C GLN A 96 -13.40 -9.45 8.92
N ALA A 97 -13.69 -10.64 8.41
CA ALA A 97 -12.94 -11.25 7.30
C ALA A 97 -12.83 -10.36 6.05
N PRO A 98 -13.92 -9.78 5.49
CA PRO A 98 -13.83 -8.90 4.32
C PRO A 98 -13.19 -7.53 4.62
N ILE A 99 -13.38 -6.98 5.83
CA ILE A 99 -12.72 -5.71 6.22
C ILE A 99 -11.21 -5.92 6.27
N ILE A 100 -10.77 -7.00 6.91
CA ILE A 100 -9.35 -7.38 6.97
C ILE A 100 -8.83 -7.60 5.56
N LEU A 101 -9.54 -8.35 4.71
CA LEU A 101 -9.14 -8.60 3.32
C LEU A 101 -9.04 -7.32 2.49
N MET A 102 -9.97 -6.37 2.65
CA MET A 102 -9.89 -5.06 1.98
C MET A 102 -8.69 -4.25 2.47
N SER A 103 -8.40 -4.25 3.77
CA SER A 103 -7.24 -3.57 4.35
C SER A 103 -5.92 -4.17 3.84
N GLN A 104 -5.85 -5.50 3.74
CA GLN A 104 -4.71 -6.26 3.22
C GLN A 104 -4.50 -6.01 1.72
N ASN A 105 -5.56 -6.10 0.91
CA ASN A 105 -5.49 -5.81 -0.53
C ASN A 105 -4.98 -4.39 -0.78
N ARG A 106 -5.40 -3.42 0.04
CA ARG A 106 -4.92 -2.04 -0.04
C ARG A 106 -3.45 -1.90 0.38
N ALA A 107 -3.02 -2.59 1.42
CA ALA A 107 -1.61 -2.62 1.84
C ALA A 107 -0.73 -3.23 0.73
N ALA A 108 -1.14 -4.35 0.14
CA ALA A 108 -0.44 -5.02 -0.95
C ALA A 108 -0.33 -4.15 -2.22
N GLN A 109 -1.39 -3.40 -2.57
CA GLN A 109 -1.34 -2.47 -3.70
C GLN A 109 -0.33 -1.33 -3.47
N LYS A 110 -0.29 -0.76 -2.25
CA LYS A 110 0.72 0.26 -1.90
C LYS A 110 2.13 -0.30 -1.93
N ASP A 111 2.32 -1.51 -1.41
CA ASP A 111 3.61 -2.19 -1.38
C ASP A 111 4.13 -2.47 -2.80
N ARG A 112 3.26 -2.99 -3.69
CA ARG A 112 3.59 -3.18 -5.10
C ARG A 112 3.99 -1.89 -5.81
N GLN A 113 3.24 -0.80 -5.59
CA GLN A 113 3.59 0.50 -6.18
C GLN A 113 4.95 1.01 -5.68
N ARG A 114 5.26 0.78 -4.40
CA ARG A 114 6.55 1.13 -3.81
C ARG A 114 7.68 0.30 -4.42
N ALA A 115 7.48 -1.01 -4.57
CA ALA A 115 8.45 -1.90 -5.21
C ALA A 115 8.73 -1.52 -6.68
N GLU A 116 7.68 -1.19 -7.46
CA GLU A 116 7.83 -0.72 -8.85
C GLU A 116 8.62 0.60 -8.93
N TYR A 117 8.38 1.52 -7.98
CA TYR A 117 9.12 2.78 -7.88
C TYR A 117 10.59 2.54 -7.53
N ASP A 118 10.87 1.74 -6.49
CA ASP A 118 12.23 1.43 -6.04
C ASP A 118 13.02 0.73 -7.14
N TYR A 119 12.38 -0.18 -7.89
CA TYR A 119 12.97 -0.82 -9.06
C TYR A 119 13.36 0.20 -10.15
N ALA A 120 12.47 1.16 -10.46
CA ALA A 120 12.74 2.19 -11.45
C ALA A 120 13.91 3.10 -11.05
N VAL A 121 13.99 3.46 -9.76
CA VAL A 121 15.10 4.25 -9.20
C VAL A 121 16.40 3.47 -9.31
N ASN A 122 16.42 2.22 -8.87
CA ASN A 122 17.64 1.39 -8.89
C ASN A 122 18.18 1.22 -10.32
N ARG A 123 17.30 0.96 -11.30
CA ARG A 123 17.69 0.87 -12.72
C ARG A 123 18.21 2.19 -13.29
N LYS A 124 17.74 3.33 -12.78
CA LYS A 124 18.27 4.64 -13.15
C LYS A 124 19.67 4.84 -12.56
N SER A 125 19.86 4.56 -11.28
CA SER A 125 21.16 4.65 -10.61
C SER A 125 22.20 3.76 -11.28
N GLU A 126 21.84 2.53 -11.67
CA GLU A 126 22.72 1.63 -12.43
C GLU A 126 23.20 2.27 -13.75
N ARG A 127 22.31 2.91 -14.51
CA ARG A 127 22.65 3.60 -15.76
C ARG A 127 23.50 4.86 -15.54
N GLU A 128 23.31 5.57 -14.43
CA GLU A 128 24.14 6.71 -14.05
C GLU A 128 25.55 6.27 -13.67
N ILE A 129 25.68 5.21 -12.85
CA ILE A 129 26.98 4.61 -12.48
C ILE A 129 27.73 4.16 -13.72
N GLN A 130 27.09 3.43 -14.65
CA GLN A 130 27.73 3.00 -15.90
C GLN A 130 28.21 4.19 -16.75
N ARG A 131 27.47 5.30 -16.77
CA ARG A 131 27.90 6.52 -17.48
C ARG A 131 29.13 7.15 -16.81
N ILE A 132 29.15 7.21 -15.49
CA ILE A 132 30.29 7.75 -14.72
C ILE A 132 31.53 6.88 -14.98
N ILE A 133 31.42 5.55 -14.91
CA ILE A 133 32.52 4.62 -15.20
C ILE A 133 33.06 4.86 -16.62
N LYS A 134 32.18 4.94 -17.64
CA LYS A 134 32.60 5.22 -19.02
C LYS A 134 33.33 6.56 -19.16
N GLN A 135 32.91 7.58 -18.43
CA GLN A 135 33.57 8.88 -18.43
C GLN A 135 34.94 8.82 -17.74
N LEU A 136 35.05 8.14 -16.60
CA LEU A 136 36.32 7.89 -15.90
C LEU A 136 37.33 7.16 -16.79
N THR A 137 36.94 6.02 -17.38
CA THR A 137 37.81 5.27 -18.28
C THR A 137 38.24 6.10 -19.51
N ARG A 138 37.34 6.94 -20.04
CA ARG A 138 37.69 7.86 -21.14
C ARG A 138 38.72 8.91 -20.70
N ILE A 139 38.60 9.43 -19.48
CA ILE A 139 39.54 10.40 -18.92
C ILE A 139 40.90 9.74 -18.70
N GLU A 140 40.93 8.56 -18.07
CA GLU A 140 42.13 7.75 -17.86
C GLU A 140 42.90 7.48 -19.16
N ASN A 141 42.20 7.00 -20.20
CA ASN A 141 42.81 6.76 -21.51
C ASN A 141 43.41 8.02 -22.15
N ARG A 142 42.81 9.20 -21.92
CA ARG A 142 43.37 10.48 -22.39
C ARG A 142 44.63 10.86 -21.63
N PHE A 143 44.67 10.62 -20.32
CA PHE A 143 45.87 10.88 -19.52
C PHE A 143 47.03 9.97 -19.91
N LEU A 144 46.77 8.69 -20.16
CA LEU A 144 47.80 7.74 -20.62
C LEU A 144 48.38 8.16 -21.98
N LYS A 145 47.52 8.52 -22.95
CA LYS A 145 47.96 8.92 -24.29
C LYS A 145 48.76 10.23 -24.34
N ASN A 146 48.66 11.08 -23.32
CA ASN A 146 49.34 12.38 -23.27
C ASN A 146 50.68 12.33 -22.50
N LYS A 147 51.04 11.14 -22.00
CA LYS A 147 52.28 10.89 -21.25
C LYS A 147 53.38 10.26 -22.12
N ASP A 148 53.00 9.74 -23.30
CA ASP A 148 53.88 9.31 -24.39
C ASP A 148 54.05 10.44 -25.43
#